data_AF-A0A2K6KT21-F1
#
_entry.id   AF-A0A2K6KT21-F1
#
_cell.length_a   1.000
_cell.length_b   1.000
_cell.length_c   1.000
_cell.angle_alpha   90.00
_cell.angle_beta   90.00
_cell.angle_gamma   90.00
#
_symmetry.space_group_name_H-M   'P 1'
#
loop_
_entity.id
_entity.type
_entity.pdbx_description
1 polymer ?
#
loop_
_entity_poly.entity_id
_entity_poly.type
_entity_poly.pdbx_seq_one_letter_code
_entity_poly.pdbx_strand_id
1 'polypeptide(L)'
;MAENDVDNELLDYEDDEVETAAGGDGAEAPAKKDVKGSYVSIHSSGFRDFLLKPELLRAIVDCGFEHPSEVQHECIPQAILGMDVLCQAKSGMGKTAVFVLATLQQLEPVTGQVSVLVMCHTRELAFQISKEYERFSKYMPNVKVAVFFGGLSIKKDEEVLKKNCPHIVVGTPGRILALARNKSLNLKHIKHFILDECDKMLEQLDMRRDVQEIFRMTPHEKQVMMFSATLSKEIRPVCRKFMQDVNTLLPSLPPLPARCLLPFLCQEGGLCPTGSNDSLKRHTEAETASVRVCGNSGRLGRVNVRAGSVRLFKTATF
;
A
#
# COMPACT_ATOMS: atom_id res chain seq x y z
N MET A 1 44.81 41.08 9.07
CA MET A 1 44.48 41.74 7.79
C MET A 1 43.30 40.94 7.24
N ALA A 2 42.09 41.33 7.62
CA ALA A 2 41.15 42.17 6.86
C ALA A 2 40.19 41.25 6.08
N GLU A 3 38.98 41.01 6.60
CA GLU A 3 37.71 41.74 6.33
C GLU A 3 37.05 41.28 5.01
N ASN A 4 35.89 40.61 5.09
CA ASN A 4 34.53 41.12 4.70
C ASN A 4 34.17 40.60 3.29
N ASP A 5 32.95 40.31 2.82
CA ASP A 5 31.52 40.54 3.14
C ASP A 5 30.73 39.35 2.47
N VAL A 6 29.63 38.77 2.95
CA VAL A 6 28.26 39.25 3.27
C VAL A 6 27.33 39.42 2.03
N ASP A 7 26.25 38.63 2.05
CA ASP A 7 24.89 38.80 1.51
C ASP A 7 24.49 38.65 0.02
N ASN A 8 23.29 38.03 -0.12
CA ASN A 8 22.19 38.26 -1.10
C ASN A 8 22.44 37.92 -2.58
N GLU A 9 21.50 37.45 -3.42
CA GLU A 9 20.03 37.54 -3.59
C GLU A 9 19.55 36.17 -4.18
N LEU A 10 18.41 35.54 -3.90
CA LEU A 10 16.98 35.92 -3.85
C LEU A 10 16.34 36.29 -5.21
N LEU A 11 15.76 35.26 -5.83
CA LEU A 11 14.51 35.20 -6.64
C LEU A 11 14.08 36.43 -7.46
N ASP A 12 14.24 36.34 -8.78
CA ASP A 12 13.46 37.12 -9.74
C ASP A 12 12.25 36.30 -10.25
N TYR A 13 11.07 36.70 -9.79
CA TYR A 13 9.80 36.43 -10.45
C TYR A 13 9.60 37.50 -11.52
N GLU A 14 9.52 37.11 -12.79
CA GLU A 14 8.98 37.99 -13.83
C GLU A 14 7.46 37.75 -13.93
N ASP A 15 6.70 38.72 -13.44
CA ASP A 15 5.28 38.93 -13.72
C ASP A 15 5.12 39.49 -15.13
N ASP A 16 4.36 38.80 -16.00
CA ASP A 16 3.80 39.42 -17.20
C ASP A 16 2.33 39.78 -16.94
N GLU A 17 2.10 41.06 -16.64
CA GLU A 17 0.82 41.74 -16.82
C GLU A 17 0.57 41.99 -18.30
N VAL A 18 -0.68 41.79 -18.77
CA VAL A 18 -1.17 42.49 -19.96
C VAL A 18 -2.57 43.05 -19.69
N GLU A 19 -2.67 44.34 -19.97
CA GLU A 19 -3.77 45.27 -19.68
C GLU A 19 -5.11 44.98 -20.39
N THR A 20 -6.14 45.56 -19.78
CA THR A 20 -7.53 45.70 -20.20
C THR A 20 -7.74 46.73 -21.31
N ALA A 21 -8.72 46.50 -22.19
CA ALA A 21 -9.45 47.56 -22.89
C ALA A 21 -10.94 47.20 -23.06
N ALA A 22 -11.81 48.17 -22.79
CA ALA A 22 -13.28 48.06 -22.78
C ALA A 22 -13.93 48.63 -24.05
N GLY A 23 -15.12 48.13 -24.41
CA GLY A 23 -16.08 48.85 -25.25
C GLY A 23 -17.18 48.00 -25.94
N GLY A 24 -18.42 48.08 -25.43
CA GLY A 24 -19.63 48.26 -26.26
C GLY A 24 -20.57 47.08 -26.58
N ASP A 25 -21.65 46.97 -25.80
CA ASP A 25 -23.00 46.39 -26.00
C ASP A 25 -23.37 45.52 -27.23
N GLY A 26 -24.01 44.38 -26.95
CA GLY A 26 -24.79 43.59 -27.89
C GLY A 26 -25.26 42.27 -27.29
N ALA A 27 -26.57 42.15 -27.05
CA ALA A 27 -27.22 40.98 -26.47
C ALA A 27 -27.08 39.71 -27.33
N GLU A 28 -26.58 38.62 -26.75
CA GLU A 28 -27.03 37.24 -27.02
C GLU A 28 -26.37 36.26 -26.03
N ALA A 29 -27.18 35.42 -25.38
CA ALA A 29 -26.71 34.39 -24.46
C ALA A 29 -25.98 33.27 -25.22
N PRO A 30 -24.75 32.87 -24.85
CA PRO A 30 -24.15 31.68 -25.43
C PRO A 30 -24.43 30.46 -24.54
N ALA A 31 -25.05 29.46 -25.16
CA ALA A 31 -25.25 28.13 -24.62
C ALA A 31 -23.97 27.54 -24.01
N LYS A 32 -24.06 27.05 -22.77
CA LYS A 32 -23.04 26.19 -22.16
C LYS A 32 -22.92 24.92 -23.02
N LYS A 33 -21.86 24.85 -23.84
CA LYS A 33 -21.44 23.61 -24.49
C LYS A 33 -20.87 22.69 -23.42
N ASP A 34 -21.61 21.63 -23.12
CA ASP A 34 -21.12 20.43 -22.44
C ASP A 34 -19.89 19.89 -23.17
N VAL A 35 -18.71 20.13 -22.63
CA VAL A 35 -17.52 19.36 -23.01
C VAL A 35 -17.53 18.09 -22.16
N LYS A 36 -18.21 17.09 -22.70
CA LYS A 36 -18.19 15.68 -22.31
C LYS A 36 -16.76 15.12 -22.50
N GLY A 37 -15.86 15.47 -21.58
CA GLY A 37 -14.65 14.73 -21.34
C GLY A 37 -15.00 13.48 -20.55
N SER A 38 -15.57 12.48 -21.23
CA SER A 38 -15.73 11.13 -20.68
C SER A 38 -14.35 10.49 -20.57
N TYR A 39 -13.55 10.94 -19.61
CA TYR A 39 -12.51 10.10 -19.04
C TYR A 39 -13.27 8.97 -18.37
N VAL A 40 -13.24 7.81 -19.00
CA VAL A 40 -13.81 6.60 -18.41
C VAL A 40 -13.07 6.41 -17.10
N SER A 41 -13.74 6.75 -16.01
CA SER A 41 -13.34 6.34 -14.67
C SER A 41 -13.16 4.83 -14.76
N ILE A 42 -11.92 4.37 -14.73
CA ILE A 42 -11.64 3.15 -13.97
C ILE A 42 -12.39 3.40 -12.67
N HIS A 43 -13.36 2.56 -12.30
CA HIS A 43 -14.04 2.70 -11.02
C HIS A 43 -12.93 2.85 -9.97
N SER A 44 -12.65 4.08 -9.54
CA SER A 44 -11.58 4.39 -8.60
C SER A 44 -12.10 3.84 -7.31
N SER A 45 -11.78 2.58 -7.06
CA SER A 45 -12.21 1.85 -5.91
C SER A 45 -11.60 2.56 -4.71
N GLY A 46 -12.44 3.31 -4.03
CA GLY A 46 -12.04 4.15 -2.92
C GLY A 46 -11.82 3.29 -1.68
N PHE A 47 -11.32 3.90 -0.60
CA PHE A 47 -11.21 3.20 0.69
C PHE A 47 -12.55 2.62 1.19
N ARG A 48 -13.68 3.17 0.71
CA ARG A 48 -15.03 2.66 1.03
C ARG A 48 -15.29 1.26 0.47
N ASP A 49 -14.63 0.89 -0.63
CA ASP A 49 -14.83 -0.41 -1.29
C ASP A 49 -14.08 -1.54 -0.56
N PHE A 50 -13.16 -1.20 0.35
CA PHE A 50 -12.49 -2.16 1.21
C PHE A 50 -13.33 -2.60 2.42
N LEU A 51 -14.56 -2.08 2.57
CA LEU A 51 -15.49 -2.41 3.66
C LEU A 51 -14.86 -2.28 5.06
N LEU A 52 -14.06 -1.23 5.24
CA LEU A 52 -13.42 -0.91 6.51
C LEU A 52 -14.43 -0.48 7.58
N LYS A 53 -14.07 -0.68 8.84
CA LYS A 53 -14.77 -0.14 10.01
C LYS A 53 -15.06 1.36 9.83
N PRO A 54 -16.27 1.86 10.16
CA PRO A 54 -16.62 3.27 10.01
C PRO A 54 -15.62 4.24 10.68
N GLU A 55 -15.06 3.84 11.82
CA GLU A 55 -14.04 4.57 12.56
C GLU A 55 -12.75 4.76 11.75
N LEU A 56 -12.34 3.74 10.99
CA LEU A 56 -11.17 3.81 10.11
C LEU A 56 -11.45 4.68 8.89
N LEU A 57 -12.61 4.54 8.25
CA LEU A 57 -12.98 5.39 7.11
C LEU A 57 -12.97 6.87 7.50
N ARG A 58 -13.46 7.20 8.69
CA ARG A 58 -13.40 8.55 9.23
C ARG A 58 -11.96 9.01 9.47
N ALA A 59 -11.11 8.16 10.06
CA ALA A 59 -9.70 8.49 10.28
C ALA A 59 -8.90 8.68 8.98
N ILE A 60 -9.20 7.88 7.94
CA ILE A 60 -8.59 7.98 6.60
C ILE A 60 -8.86 9.38 6.01
N VAL A 61 -10.10 9.85 6.08
CA VAL A 61 -10.48 11.20 5.60
C VAL A 61 -9.77 12.28 6.40
N ASP A 62 -9.75 12.20 7.74
CA ASP A 62 -9.04 13.16 8.60
C ASP A 62 -7.53 13.21 8.32
N CYS A 63 -6.95 12.09 7.90
CA CYS A 63 -5.54 11.99 7.52
C CYS A 63 -5.24 12.52 6.11
N GLY A 64 -6.26 12.93 5.34
CA GLY A 64 -6.12 13.48 4.00
C GLY A 64 -5.97 12.43 2.89
N PHE A 65 -6.34 11.18 3.14
CA PHE A 65 -6.30 10.12 2.13
C PHE A 65 -7.59 10.13 1.30
N GLU A 66 -7.51 10.64 0.08
CA GLU A 66 -8.66 10.68 -0.85
C GLU A 66 -8.83 9.35 -1.60
N HIS A 67 -7.73 8.80 -2.12
CA HIS A 67 -7.72 7.56 -2.89
C HIS A 67 -6.57 6.65 -2.43
N PRO A 68 -6.77 5.31 -2.43
CA PRO A 68 -5.69 4.40 -2.10
C PRO A 68 -4.59 4.46 -3.18
N SER A 69 -3.33 4.41 -2.76
CA SER A 69 -2.22 4.20 -3.69
C SER A 69 -2.30 2.81 -4.32
N GLU A 70 -1.57 2.58 -5.42
CA GLU A 70 -1.56 1.27 -6.10
C GLU A 70 -1.21 0.11 -5.14
N VAL A 71 -0.17 0.28 -4.33
CA VAL A 71 0.22 -0.73 -3.33
C VAL A 71 -0.85 -0.92 -2.24
N GLN A 72 -1.58 0.14 -1.87
CA GLN A 72 -2.68 0.03 -0.92
C GLN A 72 -3.87 -0.70 -1.53
N HIS A 73 -4.19 -0.38 -2.78
CA HIS A 73 -5.28 -1.00 -3.52
C HIS A 73 -5.08 -2.50 -3.69
N GLU A 74 -3.85 -2.92 -3.98
CA GLU A 74 -3.52 -4.33 -4.14
C GLU A 74 -3.39 -5.07 -2.79
N CYS A 75 -2.73 -4.48 -1.80
CA CYS A 75 -2.41 -5.20 -0.56
C CYS A 75 -3.52 -5.14 0.50
N ILE A 76 -4.29 -4.06 0.62
CA ILE A 76 -5.27 -3.90 1.71
C ILE A 76 -6.34 -5.01 1.69
N PRO A 77 -7.00 -5.33 0.56
CA PRO A 77 -8.02 -6.38 0.54
C PRO A 77 -7.50 -7.73 1.01
N GLN A 78 -6.29 -8.11 0.56
CA GLN A 78 -5.66 -9.38 0.93
C GLN A 78 -5.22 -9.39 2.41
N ALA A 79 -4.67 -8.28 2.88
CA ALA A 79 -4.24 -8.14 4.26
C ALA A 79 -5.42 -8.20 5.23
N ILE A 80 -6.57 -7.61 4.89
CA ILE A 80 -7.80 -7.68 5.70
C ILE A 80 -8.35 -9.11 5.79
N LEU A 81 -8.17 -9.91 4.74
CA LEU A 81 -8.58 -11.32 4.70
C LEU A 81 -7.65 -12.25 5.51
N GLY A 82 -6.66 -11.71 6.22
CA GLY A 82 -5.75 -12.48 7.06
C GLY A 82 -4.63 -13.19 6.30
N MET A 83 -4.44 -12.88 5.01
CA MET A 83 -3.40 -13.50 4.18
C MET A 83 -2.02 -12.93 4.51
N ASP A 84 -0.96 -13.75 4.41
CA ASP A 84 0.40 -13.26 4.53
C ASP A 84 0.77 -12.34 3.36
N VAL A 85 1.53 -11.27 3.65
CA VAL A 85 1.89 -10.25 2.65
C VAL A 85 3.40 -10.06 2.60
N LEU A 86 4.00 -10.18 1.42
CA LEU A 86 5.38 -9.76 1.17
C LEU A 86 5.40 -8.64 0.13
N CYS A 87 5.39 -7.41 0.61
CA CYS A 87 5.25 -6.22 -0.22
C CYS A 87 6.60 -5.57 -0.50
N GLN A 88 6.93 -5.39 -1.79
CA GLN A 88 8.03 -4.55 -2.23
C GLN A 88 7.52 -3.30 -2.95
N ALA A 89 7.70 -2.14 -2.33
CA ALA A 89 7.37 -0.86 -2.97
C ALA A 89 8.29 0.26 -2.48
N LYS A 90 8.53 1.27 -3.33
CA LYS A 90 9.42 2.40 -3.00
C LYS A 90 8.96 3.13 -1.72
N SER A 91 9.87 3.87 -1.10
CA SER A 91 9.50 4.76 0.02
C SER A 91 8.47 5.80 -0.45
N GLY A 92 7.58 6.23 0.45
CA GLY A 92 6.50 7.16 0.12
C GLY A 92 5.28 6.56 -0.57
N MET A 93 5.30 5.28 -0.98
CA MET A 93 4.16 4.64 -1.66
C MET A 93 2.98 4.27 -0.72
N GLY A 94 3.08 4.57 0.57
CA GLY A 94 2.00 4.31 1.53
C GLY A 94 1.92 2.88 2.07
N LYS A 95 3.04 2.13 2.05
CA LYS A 95 3.17 0.77 2.63
C LYS A 95 2.72 0.70 4.10
N THR A 96 3.07 1.71 4.90
CA THR A 96 2.74 1.74 6.33
C THR A 96 1.24 1.71 6.58
N ALA A 97 0.46 2.47 5.79
CA ALA A 97 -0.99 2.48 5.90
C ALA A 97 -1.61 1.10 5.59
N VAL A 98 -0.98 0.27 4.74
CA VAL A 98 -1.47 -1.08 4.42
C VAL A 98 -1.61 -1.91 5.69
N PHE A 99 -0.51 -2.10 6.42
CA PHE A 99 -0.55 -2.96 7.61
C PHE A 99 -1.24 -2.27 8.79
N VAL A 100 -1.16 -0.94 8.92
CA VAL A 100 -1.87 -0.21 9.97
C VAL A 100 -3.38 -0.37 9.81
N LEU A 101 -3.92 -0.13 8.60
CA LEU A 101 -5.34 -0.28 8.33
C LEU A 101 -5.78 -1.74 8.45
N ALA A 102 -5.03 -2.68 7.87
CA ALA A 102 -5.38 -4.09 7.92
C ALA A 102 -5.40 -4.65 9.35
N THR A 103 -4.43 -4.28 10.19
CA THR A 103 -4.39 -4.76 11.59
C THR A 103 -5.45 -4.08 12.44
N LEU A 104 -5.70 -2.78 12.30
CA LEU A 104 -6.80 -2.12 13.03
C LEU A 104 -8.18 -2.65 12.61
N GLN A 105 -8.34 -2.99 11.33
CA GLN A 105 -9.56 -3.61 10.82
C GLN A 105 -9.82 -4.96 11.50
N GLN A 106 -8.78 -5.79 11.64
CA GLN A 106 -8.87 -7.12 12.24
C GLN A 106 -8.77 -7.12 13.77
N LEU A 107 -8.32 -6.02 14.38
CA LEU A 107 -8.09 -5.95 15.82
C LEU A 107 -9.40 -6.02 16.61
N GLU A 108 -9.41 -6.93 17.56
CA GLU A 108 -10.38 -7.02 18.66
C GLU A 108 -9.60 -6.79 19.97
N PRO A 109 -9.66 -5.58 20.56
CA PRO A 109 -8.86 -5.24 21.74
C PRO A 109 -9.26 -6.07 22.96
N VAL A 110 -8.29 -6.78 23.53
CA VAL A 110 -8.43 -7.52 24.80
C VAL A 110 -7.49 -6.93 25.84
N THR A 111 -8.03 -6.50 26.97
CA THR A 111 -7.25 -5.88 28.04
C THR A 111 -6.14 -6.81 28.52
N GLY A 112 -4.91 -6.31 28.58
CA GLY A 112 -3.76 -7.08 29.04
C GLY A 112 -3.11 -7.97 27.98
N GLN A 113 -3.59 -7.95 26.74
CA GLN A 113 -3.05 -8.77 25.66
C GLN A 113 -2.50 -7.90 24.51
N VAL A 114 -1.30 -8.25 24.06
CA VAL A 114 -0.73 -7.73 22.82
C VAL A 114 -1.14 -8.67 21.69
N SER A 115 -1.76 -8.11 20.65
CA SER A 115 -2.22 -8.87 19.47
C SER A 115 -1.46 -8.53 18.20
N VAL A 116 -0.87 -7.33 18.13
CA VAL A 116 -0.11 -6.85 16.98
C VAL A 116 1.32 -6.54 17.42
N LEU A 117 2.30 -7.15 16.76
CA LEU A 117 3.71 -6.82 16.92
C LEU A 117 4.27 -6.30 15.59
N VAL A 118 4.73 -5.05 15.60
CA VAL A 118 5.46 -4.45 14.49
C VAL A 118 6.91 -4.24 14.88
N MET A 119 7.83 -4.73 14.05
CA MET A 119 9.25 -4.48 14.22
C MET A 119 9.84 -3.71 13.03
N CYS A 120 10.81 -2.86 13.35
CA CYS A 120 11.59 -2.09 12.39
C CYS A 120 13.01 -1.86 12.91
N HIS A 121 13.94 -1.44 12.05
CA HIS A 121 15.36 -1.41 12.37
C HIS A 121 15.85 -0.15 13.12
N THR A 122 15.09 0.96 13.11
CA THR A 122 15.47 2.22 13.78
C THR A 122 14.44 2.70 14.80
N ARG A 123 14.89 3.57 15.70
CA ARG A 123 14.05 4.18 16.74
C ARG A 123 13.08 5.18 16.14
N GLU A 124 13.56 5.94 15.17
CA GLU A 124 12.86 6.98 14.45
C GLU A 124 11.69 6.36 13.66
N LEU A 125 11.95 5.26 12.95
CA LEU A 125 10.91 4.53 12.22
C LEU A 125 9.88 3.92 13.18
N ALA A 126 10.31 3.38 14.32
CA ALA A 126 9.39 2.84 15.32
C ALA A 126 8.43 3.92 15.85
N PHE A 127 8.96 5.12 16.11
CA PHE A 127 8.15 6.25 16.54
C PHE A 127 7.18 6.69 15.43
N GLN A 128 7.64 6.83 14.19
CA GLN A 128 6.79 7.18 13.05
C GLN A 128 5.63 6.19 12.87
N ILE A 129 5.91 4.88 12.88
CA ILE A 129 4.88 3.84 12.77
C ILE A 129 3.89 3.93 13.94
N SER A 130 4.36 4.18 15.17
CA SER A 130 3.45 4.36 16.32
C SER A 130 2.50 5.54 16.14
N LYS A 131 2.98 6.64 15.54
CA LYS A 131 2.14 7.80 15.21
C LYS A 131 1.12 7.52 14.13
N GLU A 132 1.47 6.71 13.13
CA GLU A 132 0.48 6.26 12.14
C GLU A 132 -0.63 5.44 12.81
N TYR A 133 -0.29 4.52 13.72
CA TYR A 133 -1.33 3.82 14.49
C TYR A 133 -2.20 4.78 15.31
N GLU A 134 -1.62 5.75 16.01
CA GLU A 134 -2.38 6.75 16.78
C GLU A 134 -3.33 7.56 15.88
N ARG A 135 -2.86 7.98 14.69
CA ARG A 135 -3.66 8.72 13.70
C ARG A 135 -4.85 7.90 13.21
N PHE A 136 -4.61 6.66 12.77
CA PHE A 136 -5.65 5.80 12.21
C PHE A 136 -6.59 5.22 13.29
N SER A 137 -6.14 5.12 14.54
CA SER A 137 -6.97 4.67 15.67
C SER A 137 -7.63 5.80 16.46
N LYS A 138 -7.58 7.06 15.97
CA LYS A 138 -8.18 8.24 16.61
C LYS A 138 -9.62 8.05 17.10
N TYR A 139 -10.43 7.29 16.37
CA TYR A 139 -11.83 7.02 16.68
C TYR A 139 -12.07 5.66 17.36
N MET A 140 -11.00 5.01 17.85
CA MET A 140 -11.02 3.71 18.52
C MET A 140 -10.46 3.83 19.95
N PRO A 141 -11.22 4.37 20.91
CA PRO A 141 -10.72 4.74 22.25
C PRO A 141 -10.16 3.57 23.07
N ASN A 142 -10.54 2.34 22.73
CA ASN A 142 -10.09 1.13 23.40
C ASN A 142 -8.76 0.60 22.84
N VAL A 143 -8.28 1.11 21.70
CA VAL A 143 -7.01 0.69 21.10
C VAL A 143 -5.86 1.41 21.82
N LYS A 144 -4.80 0.66 22.11
CA LYS A 144 -3.64 1.14 22.85
C LYS A 144 -2.39 0.73 22.09
N VAL A 145 -1.52 1.69 21.87
CA VAL A 145 -0.26 1.53 21.14
C VAL A 145 0.87 1.90 22.08
N ALA A 146 1.95 1.11 22.09
CA ALA A 146 3.19 1.49 22.74
C ALA A 146 4.39 1.24 21.82
N VAL A 147 5.42 2.06 22.00
CA VAL A 147 6.67 1.97 21.26
C VAL A 147 7.81 1.61 22.21
N PHE A 148 8.63 0.62 21.84
CA PHE A 148 9.77 0.16 22.66
C PHE A 148 11.04 0.07 21.82
N PHE A 149 12.08 0.80 22.24
CA PHE A 149 13.38 0.76 21.58
C PHE A 149 14.55 1.01 22.56
N GLY A 150 15.77 0.72 22.11
CA GLY A 150 17.02 0.87 22.87
C GLY A 150 17.39 2.31 23.25
N GLY A 151 18.35 2.47 24.15
CA GLY A 151 18.88 3.79 24.57
C GLY A 151 18.12 4.45 25.74
N LEU A 152 17.02 3.86 26.20
CA LEU A 152 16.29 4.29 27.40
C LEU A 152 16.27 3.16 28.45
N SER A 153 15.98 3.48 29.71
CA SER A 153 15.87 2.47 30.77
C SER A 153 14.73 1.49 30.48
N ILE A 154 15.04 0.19 30.44
CA ILE A 154 14.05 -0.87 30.18
C ILE A 154 12.96 -0.93 31.26
N LYS A 155 13.27 -0.53 32.50
CA LYS A 155 12.31 -0.52 33.62
C LYS A 155 11.07 0.33 33.32
N LYS A 156 11.22 1.43 32.57
CA LYS A 156 10.09 2.27 32.17
C LYS A 156 9.13 1.52 31.24
N ASP A 157 9.68 0.76 30.29
CA ASP A 157 8.89 -0.05 29.36
C ASP A 157 8.18 -1.19 30.11
N GLU A 158 8.86 -1.83 31.07
CA GLU A 158 8.27 -2.86 31.93
C GLU A 158 7.11 -2.30 32.77
N GLU A 159 7.25 -1.08 33.29
CA GLU A 159 6.16 -0.40 34.00
C GLU A 159 4.97 -0.09 33.10
N VAL A 160 5.22 0.35 31.86
CA VAL A 160 4.15 0.58 30.86
C VAL A 160 3.41 -0.72 30.59
N LEU A 161 4.13 -1.82 30.33
CA LEU A 161 3.52 -3.13 30.09
C LEU A 161 2.70 -3.64 31.29
N LYS A 162 3.18 -3.40 32.51
CA LYS A 162 2.50 -3.83 33.74
C LYS A 162 1.25 -3.01 34.04
N LYS A 163 1.31 -1.68 33.90
CA LYS A 163 0.24 -0.76 34.31
C LYS A 163 -0.76 -0.49 33.18
N ASN A 164 -0.29 -0.47 31.94
CA ASN A 164 -1.07 -0.08 30.77
C ASN A 164 -0.65 -0.90 29.54
N CYS A 165 -0.84 -2.21 29.63
CA CYS A 165 -0.51 -3.14 28.54
C CYS A 165 -1.21 -2.71 27.22
N PRO A 166 -0.44 -2.47 26.14
CA PRO A 166 -0.98 -2.07 24.85
C PRO A 166 -1.53 -3.28 24.07
N HIS A 167 -2.36 -3.01 23.08
CA HIS A 167 -2.83 -4.03 22.12
C HIS A 167 -1.88 -4.16 20.93
N ILE A 168 -1.19 -3.06 20.61
CA ILE A 168 -0.27 -2.91 19.49
C ILE A 168 1.09 -2.49 20.05
N VAL A 169 2.11 -3.28 19.75
CA VAL A 169 3.50 -2.99 20.12
C VAL A 169 4.30 -2.72 18.86
N VAL A 170 4.99 -1.58 18.84
CA VAL A 170 5.95 -1.21 17.79
C VAL A 170 7.34 -1.14 18.43
N GLY A 171 8.39 -1.68 17.81
CA GLY A 171 9.71 -1.57 18.42
C GLY A 171 10.88 -2.13 17.63
N THR A 172 12.07 -1.94 18.18
CA THR A 172 13.29 -2.52 17.62
C THR A 172 13.54 -3.93 18.15
N PRO A 173 14.07 -4.87 17.33
CA PRO A 173 14.21 -6.28 17.72
C PRO A 173 14.91 -6.49 19.07
N GLY A 174 16.06 -5.85 19.30
CA GLY A 174 16.82 -6.02 20.54
C GLY A 174 16.04 -5.61 21.81
N ARG A 175 15.22 -4.54 21.75
CA ARG A 175 14.40 -4.13 22.91
C ARG A 175 13.21 -5.08 23.10
N ILE A 176 12.52 -5.45 22.02
CA ILE A 176 11.40 -6.38 22.08
C ILE A 176 11.84 -7.73 22.65
N LEU A 177 12.99 -8.24 22.18
CA LEU A 177 13.55 -9.49 22.67
C LEU A 177 13.89 -9.41 24.17
N ALA A 178 14.53 -8.32 24.61
CA ALA A 178 14.85 -8.12 26.02
C ALA A 178 13.59 -8.14 26.90
N LEU A 179 12.54 -7.41 26.50
CA LEU A 179 11.26 -7.38 27.23
C LEU A 179 10.57 -8.75 27.27
N ALA A 180 10.64 -9.49 26.16
CA ALA A 180 10.06 -10.83 26.06
C ALA A 180 10.83 -11.85 26.93
N ARG A 181 12.17 -11.81 26.92
CA ARG A 181 13.03 -12.66 27.77
C ARG A 181 12.85 -12.37 29.26
N ASN A 182 12.67 -11.11 29.63
CA ASN A 182 12.33 -10.70 31.00
C ASN A 182 10.92 -11.12 31.43
N LYS A 183 10.12 -11.69 30.52
CA LYS A 183 8.70 -12.04 30.73
C LYS A 183 7.81 -10.83 31.04
N SER A 184 8.30 -9.61 30.77
CA SER A 184 7.53 -8.36 30.90
C SER A 184 6.59 -8.16 29.72
N LEU A 185 7.00 -8.60 28.52
CA LEU A 185 6.17 -8.61 27.32
C LEU A 185 5.73 -10.04 26.99
N ASN A 186 4.42 -10.30 27.05
CA ASN A 186 3.84 -11.59 26.69
C ASN A 186 3.46 -11.63 25.20
N LEU A 187 4.09 -12.54 24.45
CA LEU A 187 3.90 -12.69 23.00
C LEU A 187 2.92 -13.82 22.61
N LYS A 188 2.28 -14.48 23.59
CA LYS A 188 1.41 -15.65 23.34
C LYS A 188 0.09 -15.34 22.62
N HIS A 189 -0.29 -14.07 22.52
CA HIS A 189 -1.56 -13.65 21.91
C HIS A 189 -1.36 -12.88 20.60
N ILE A 190 -0.15 -12.89 20.05
CA ILE A 190 0.16 -12.25 18.78
C ILE A 190 -0.63 -12.94 17.65
N LYS A 191 -1.52 -12.17 17.02
CA LYS A 191 -2.27 -12.55 15.82
C LYS A 191 -1.64 -11.98 14.54
N HIS A 192 -0.93 -10.85 14.66
CA HIS A 192 -0.27 -10.19 13.53
C HIS A 192 1.19 -9.91 13.84
N PHE A 193 2.09 -10.39 12.99
CA PHE A 193 3.54 -10.19 13.08
C PHE A 193 4.04 -9.44 11.84
N ILE A 194 4.52 -8.21 12.05
CA ILE A 194 4.87 -7.29 10.96
C ILE A 194 6.35 -6.94 11.03
N LEU A 195 7.04 -7.01 9.89
CA LEU A 195 8.38 -6.47 9.71
C LEU A 195 8.36 -5.34 8.66
N ASP A 196 8.65 -4.11 9.08
CA ASP A 196 8.87 -2.99 8.15
C ASP A 196 10.36 -2.75 7.93
N GLU A 197 10.72 -2.45 6.68
CA GLU A 197 12.11 -2.52 6.18
C GLU A 197 12.79 -3.86 6.52
N CYS A 198 12.11 -4.96 6.18
CA CYS A 198 12.51 -6.31 6.58
C CYS A 198 13.88 -6.73 6.02
N ASP A 199 14.31 -6.20 4.87
CA ASP A 199 15.64 -6.39 4.31
C ASP A 199 16.72 -5.84 5.24
N LYS A 200 16.57 -4.61 5.73
CA LYS A 200 17.51 -3.99 6.67
C LYS A 200 17.64 -4.79 7.96
N MET A 201 16.55 -5.36 8.45
CA MET A 201 16.56 -6.20 9.65
C MET A 201 17.15 -7.60 9.41
N LEU A 202 16.84 -8.24 8.28
CA LEU A 202 17.20 -9.63 8.02
C LEU A 202 18.58 -9.80 7.37
N GLU A 203 19.16 -8.74 6.80
CA GLU A 203 20.55 -8.74 6.33
C GLU A 203 21.55 -8.67 7.49
N GLN A 204 21.24 -7.93 8.55
CA GLN A 204 22.10 -7.84 9.73
C GLN A 204 21.96 -9.09 10.62
N LEU A 205 23.08 -9.78 10.86
CA LEU A 205 23.08 -11.06 11.57
C LEU A 205 22.48 -10.98 12.97
N ASP A 206 22.79 -9.94 13.74
CA ASP A 206 22.32 -9.79 15.11
C ASP A 206 20.82 -9.51 15.16
N MET A 207 20.32 -8.54 14.37
CA MET A 207 18.89 -8.27 14.27
C MET A 207 18.10 -9.46 13.73
N ARG A 208 18.64 -10.18 12.74
CA ARG A 208 18.01 -11.40 12.21
C ARG A 208 17.86 -12.46 13.29
N ARG A 209 18.89 -12.68 14.12
CA ARG A 209 18.82 -13.63 15.24
C ARG A 209 17.73 -13.24 16.23
N ASP A 210 17.67 -11.95 16.58
CA ASP A 210 16.66 -11.43 17.49
C ASP A 210 15.25 -11.62 16.93
N VAL A 211 15.01 -11.24 15.68
CA VAL A 211 13.72 -11.41 15.00
C VAL A 211 13.29 -12.89 14.95
N GLN A 212 14.23 -13.80 14.65
CA GLN A 212 13.93 -15.23 14.62
C GLN A 212 13.60 -15.79 16.00
N GLU A 213 14.26 -15.32 17.05
CA GLU A 213 13.94 -15.73 18.41
C GLU A 213 12.57 -15.22 18.84
N ILE A 214 12.29 -13.93 18.63
CA ILE A 214 10.96 -13.34 18.89
C ILE A 214 9.88 -14.12 18.13
N PHE A 215 10.10 -14.44 16.86
CA PHE A 215 9.14 -15.20 16.05
C PHE A 215 8.83 -16.57 16.66
N ARG A 216 9.83 -17.29 17.20
CA ARG A 216 9.64 -18.58 17.89
C ARG A 216 8.88 -18.45 19.21
N MET A 217 8.85 -17.27 19.82
CA MET A 217 8.10 -17.00 21.06
C MET A 217 6.62 -16.66 20.81
N THR A 218 6.22 -16.47 19.56
CA THR A 218 4.83 -16.18 19.15
C THR A 218 4.08 -17.45 18.73
N PRO A 219 2.73 -17.45 18.69
CA PRO A 219 1.94 -18.58 18.18
C PRO A 219 2.33 -19.01 16.76
N HIS A 220 2.10 -20.27 16.42
CA HIS A 220 2.31 -20.77 15.05
C HIS A 220 1.32 -20.15 14.06
N GLU A 221 0.04 -20.11 14.44
CA GLU A 221 -1.04 -19.50 13.69
C GLU A 221 -1.08 -17.99 13.96
N LYS A 222 -0.64 -17.22 12.98
CA LYS A 222 -0.62 -15.75 12.98
C LYS A 222 -0.41 -15.27 11.55
N GLN A 223 -0.95 -14.12 11.22
CA GLN A 223 -0.69 -13.46 9.95
C GLN A 223 0.69 -12.80 9.99
N VAL A 224 1.48 -13.00 8.94
CA VAL A 224 2.80 -12.40 8.77
C VAL A 224 2.80 -11.44 7.60
N MET A 225 3.16 -10.18 7.87
CA MET A 225 3.30 -9.17 6.82
C MET A 225 4.71 -8.57 6.84
N MET A 226 5.33 -8.46 5.69
CA MET A 226 6.68 -7.92 5.55
C MET A 226 6.73 -6.91 4.43
N PHE A 227 7.35 -5.77 4.72
CA PHE A 227 7.44 -4.62 3.83
C PHE A 227 8.88 -4.21 3.64
N SER A 228 9.25 -3.88 2.41
CA SER A 228 10.56 -3.30 2.12
C SER A 228 10.53 -2.49 0.82
N ALA A 229 11.45 -1.53 0.69
CA ALA A 229 11.74 -0.89 -0.59
C ALA A 229 12.54 -1.80 -1.53
N THR A 230 13.39 -2.65 -0.97
CA THR A 230 14.37 -3.45 -1.70
C THR A 230 14.33 -4.90 -1.24
N LEU A 231 13.95 -5.81 -2.15
CA LEU A 231 14.00 -7.25 -1.88
C LEU A 231 14.93 -7.94 -2.88
N SER A 232 16.18 -8.12 -2.48
CA SER A 232 17.19 -8.88 -3.22
C SER A 232 16.75 -10.34 -3.43
N LYS A 233 17.36 -11.01 -4.42
CA LYS A 233 17.10 -12.44 -4.67
C LYS A 233 17.48 -13.33 -3.49
N GLU A 234 18.41 -12.86 -2.64
CA GLU A 234 18.93 -13.59 -1.49
C GLU A 234 18.03 -13.44 -0.25
N ILE A 235 17.44 -12.26 -0.05
CA ILE A 235 16.60 -12.00 1.12
C ILE A 235 15.18 -12.55 0.96
N ARG A 236 14.65 -12.61 -0.28
CA ARG A 236 13.31 -13.13 -0.57
C ARG A 236 13.07 -14.55 0.00
N PRO A 237 13.95 -15.55 -0.21
CA PRO A 237 13.83 -16.85 0.43
C PRO A 237 13.87 -16.81 1.96
N VAL A 238 14.57 -15.84 2.56
CA VAL A 238 14.60 -15.68 4.02
C VAL A 238 13.26 -15.19 4.52
N CYS A 239 12.66 -14.17 3.90
CA CYS A 239 11.33 -13.67 4.26
C CYS A 239 10.26 -14.76 4.14
N ARG A 240 10.30 -15.55 3.05
CA ARG A 240 9.35 -16.64 2.82
C ARG A 240 9.35 -17.71 3.93
N LYS A 241 10.46 -17.90 4.65
CA LYS A 241 10.52 -18.87 5.78
C LYS A 241 9.69 -18.47 6.99
N PHE A 242 9.27 -17.21 7.08
CA PHE A 242 8.38 -16.74 8.14
C PHE A 242 6.91 -16.88 7.78
N MET A 243 6.57 -17.13 6.51
CA MET A 243 5.20 -17.10 5.99
C MET A 243 4.70 -18.52 5.73
N GLN A 244 3.39 -18.74 5.85
CA GLN A 244 2.74 -20.01 5.54
C GLN A 244 2.31 -20.06 4.07
N ASP A 245 1.61 -19.02 3.61
CA ASP A 245 1.09 -18.91 2.23
C ASP A 245 1.40 -17.53 1.65
N VAL A 246 2.48 -17.43 0.86
CA VAL A 246 2.90 -16.17 0.24
C VAL A 246 2.10 -15.96 -1.05
N ASN A 247 0.89 -15.42 -0.92
CA ASN A 247 0.04 -15.16 -2.09
C ASN A 247 0.41 -13.87 -2.84
N THR A 248 1.18 -12.98 -2.20
CA THR A 248 1.45 -11.66 -2.77
C THR A 248 2.93 -11.34 -2.71
N LEU A 249 3.59 -11.52 -3.85
CA LEU A 249 4.81 -10.81 -4.21
C LEU A 249 4.43 -9.70 -5.17
N LEU A 250 4.40 -8.46 -4.72
CA LEU A 250 4.39 -7.34 -5.65
C LEU A 250 5.83 -7.05 -6.06
N PRO A 251 6.27 -7.33 -7.30
CA PRO A 251 7.51 -6.76 -7.79
C PRO A 251 7.36 -5.24 -7.86
N SER A 252 8.46 -4.52 -7.66
CA SER A 252 8.52 -3.08 -7.95
C SER A 252 8.03 -2.84 -9.39
N LEU A 253 6.84 -2.25 -9.55
CA LEU A 253 6.20 -2.06 -10.85
C LEU A 253 7.06 -1.22 -11.82
N PRO A 254 7.32 -1.70 -13.05
CA PRO A 254 7.45 -0.88 -14.26
C PRO A 254 6.05 -0.63 -14.88
N PRO A 255 5.87 0.36 -15.80
CA PRO A 255 4.55 0.76 -16.28
C PRO A 255 3.81 -0.41 -16.95
N LEU A 256 2.52 -0.57 -16.60
CA LEU A 256 1.71 -1.72 -17.00
C LEU A 256 1.57 -1.87 -18.53
N PRO A 257 1.88 -3.05 -19.12
CA PRO A 257 1.54 -3.33 -20.51
C PRO A 257 0.05 -3.65 -20.68
N ALA A 258 -0.55 -3.13 -21.76
CA ALA A 258 -1.99 -3.17 -22.08
C ALA A 258 -2.65 -4.56 -22.15
N ARG A 259 -1.90 -5.65 -22.02
CA ARG A 259 -2.40 -7.03 -22.00
C ARG A 259 -2.92 -7.49 -20.63
N CYS A 260 -2.49 -6.86 -19.54
CA CYS A 260 -2.91 -7.26 -18.19
C CYS A 260 -4.34 -6.81 -17.81
N LEU A 261 -5.00 -5.99 -18.64
CA LEU A 261 -6.41 -5.61 -18.45
C LEU A 261 -7.42 -6.64 -18.98
N LEU A 262 -6.99 -7.64 -19.77
CA LEU A 262 -7.93 -8.59 -20.38
C LEU A 262 -8.55 -9.63 -19.43
N PRO A 263 -7.91 -10.09 -18.34
CA PRO A 263 -8.56 -11.05 -17.44
C PRO A 263 -9.71 -10.46 -16.60
N PHE A 264 -9.74 -9.14 -16.39
CA PHE A 264 -10.79 -8.47 -15.59
C PHE A 264 -12.11 -8.26 -16.36
N LEU A 265 -12.09 -8.29 -17.70
CA LEU A 265 -13.30 -8.16 -18.53
C LEU A 265 -14.14 -9.44 -18.57
N CYS A 266 -13.66 -10.57 -18.06
CA CYS A 266 -14.35 -11.86 -18.17
C CYS A 266 -15.31 -12.15 -16.99
N GLN A 267 -15.33 -11.32 -15.93
CA GLN A 267 -16.13 -11.60 -14.72
C GLN A 267 -17.47 -10.86 -14.65
N GLU A 268 -17.79 -10.01 -15.64
CA GLU A 268 -19.05 -9.22 -15.70
C GLU A 268 -19.96 -9.61 -16.88
N GLY A 269 -19.78 -10.78 -17.49
CA GLY A 269 -20.69 -11.25 -18.54
C GLY A 269 -20.64 -12.75 -18.71
N GLY A 270 -21.70 -13.43 -18.29
CA GLY A 270 -21.83 -14.88 -18.37
C GLY A 270 -21.52 -15.42 -19.77
N LEU A 271 -20.37 -16.09 -19.89
CA LEU A 271 -20.02 -16.92 -21.04
C LEU A 271 -19.50 -18.25 -20.49
N CYS A 272 -20.37 -19.24 -20.50
CA CYS A 272 -20.02 -20.62 -20.22
C CYS A 272 -19.17 -21.15 -21.39
N PRO A 273 -18.02 -21.83 -21.15
CA PRO A 273 -17.24 -22.41 -22.24
C PRO A 273 -17.88 -23.73 -22.67
N THR A 274 -18.66 -23.72 -23.74
CA THR A 274 -18.96 -24.94 -24.51
C THR A 274 -18.06 -25.01 -25.74
N GLY A 275 -17.23 -26.06 -25.82
CA GLY A 275 -16.80 -26.64 -27.09
C GLY A 275 -15.36 -26.40 -27.55
N SER A 276 -14.56 -27.47 -27.43
CA SER A 276 -13.58 -28.03 -28.40
C SER A 276 -12.38 -27.22 -28.90
N ASN A 277 -11.19 -27.80 -28.63
CA ASN A 277 -9.88 -27.71 -29.31
C ASN A 277 -9.81 -26.90 -30.61
N ASP A 278 -8.84 -25.99 -30.74
CA ASP A 278 -7.55 -26.29 -31.41
C ASP A 278 -6.56 -25.09 -31.35
N SER A 279 -5.26 -25.42 -31.23
CA SER A 279 -4.10 -24.63 -31.65
C SER A 279 -3.68 -23.35 -30.89
N LEU A 280 -3.01 -23.55 -29.75
CA LEU A 280 -2.11 -22.56 -29.15
C LEU A 280 -0.72 -22.64 -29.83
N LYS A 281 -0.49 -21.89 -30.92
CA LYS A 281 0.86 -21.72 -31.48
C LYS A 281 1.60 -20.59 -30.76
N ARG A 282 2.76 -20.95 -30.18
CA ARG A 282 3.75 -20.02 -29.61
C ARG A 282 4.33 -19.16 -30.73
N HIS A 283 4.22 -17.84 -30.60
CA HIS A 283 5.15 -16.90 -31.22
C HIS A 283 5.59 -15.87 -30.18
N THR A 284 6.90 -15.85 -29.99
CA THR A 284 7.72 -14.82 -29.36
C THR A 284 7.50 -13.47 -30.04
N GLU A 285 7.48 -12.40 -29.23
CA GLU A 285 7.62 -10.97 -29.60
C GLU A 285 6.71 -10.43 -30.73
N ALA A 286 5.56 -9.84 -30.36
CA ALA A 286 4.84 -8.94 -31.26
C ALA A 286 4.14 -7.80 -30.49
N GLU A 287 4.52 -6.56 -30.83
CA GLU A 287 4.09 -5.24 -30.31
C GLU A 287 2.65 -4.83 -30.69
N THR A 288 1.82 -5.76 -31.14
CA THR A 288 0.47 -5.45 -31.66
C THR A 288 -0.51 -6.56 -31.30
N ALA A 289 -1.64 -6.20 -30.70
CA ALA A 289 -2.72 -7.14 -30.41
C ALA A 289 -3.92 -6.87 -31.33
N SER A 290 -4.45 -7.94 -31.93
CA SER A 290 -5.67 -7.90 -32.77
C SER A 290 -6.79 -8.65 -32.04
N VAL A 291 -7.87 -7.95 -31.69
CA VAL A 291 -9.02 -8.53 -30.98
C VAL A 291 -10.21 -8.58 -31.93
N ARG A 292 -10.88 -9.74 -32.01
CA ARG A 292 -12.20 -9.87 -32.66
C ARG A 292 -13.28 -9.59 -31.63
N VAL A 293 -14.18 -8.68 -31.96
CA VAL A 293 -15.33 -8.33 -31.12
C VAL A 293 -16.61 -8.70 -31.86
N CYS A 294 -17.52 -9.41 -31.20
CA CYS A 294 -18.86 -9.69 -31.70
C CYS A 294 -19.83 -8.68 -31.08
N GLY A 295 -20.47 -7.84 -31.90
CA GLY A 295 -21.51 -6.92 -31.43
C GLY A 295 -22.90 -7.55 -31.46
N ASN A 296 -23.85 -6.97 -30.72
CA ASN A 296 -25.26 -7.42 -30.60
C ASN A 296 -26.07 -7.48 -31.93
N SER A 297 -25.45 -7.18 -33.07
CA SER A 297 -26.04 -7.30 -34.42
C SER A 297 -25.40 -8.40 -35.29
N GLY A 298 -24.52 -9.24 -34.73
CA GLY A 298 -23.95 -10.41 -35.41
C GLY A 298 -22.84 -10.11 -36.43
N ARG A 299 -22.33 -8.87 -36.52
CA ARG A 299 -21.14 -8.56 -37.34
C ARG A 299 -19.85 -8.57 -36.52
N LEU A 300 -18.82 -9.21 -37.07
CA LEU A 300 -17.47 -9.26 -36.51
C LEU A 300 -16.67 -8.00 -36.88
N GLY A 301 -16.22 -7.25 -35.87
CA GLY A 301 -15.25 -6.17 -36.02
C GLY A 301 -13.84 -6.60 -35.57
N ARG A 302 -12.79 -6.02 -36.16
CA ARG A 302 -11.39 -6.26 -35.81
C ARG A 302 -10.75 -4.96 -35.33
N VAL A 303 -10.23 -4.95 -34.10
CA VAL A 303 -9.55 -3.79 -33.53
C VAL A 303 -8.07 -4.12 -33.34
N ASN A 304 -7.18 -3.26 -33.86
CA ASN A 304 -5.74 -3.36 -33.68
C ASN A 304 -5.27 -2.28 -32.70
N VAL A 305 -4.49 -2.67 -31.70
CA VAL A 305 -3.93 -1.76 -30.69
C VAL A 305 -2.41 -1.83 -30.73
N ARG A 306 -1.75 -0.66 -30.79
CA ARG A 306 -0.28 -0.49 -30.79
C ARG A 306 0.13 0.46 -29.66
N ALA A 307 1.25 0.20 -28.99
CA ALA A 307 1.73 1.02 -27.88
C ALA A 307 2.24 2.40 -28.36
N GLY A 308 1.88 3.47 -27.65
CA GLY A 308 2.48 4.81 -27.82
C GLY A 308 1.69 5.86 -28.61
N SER A 309 0.59 5.53 -29.30
CA SER A 309 -0.31 6.54 -29.88
C SER A 309 -1.70 5.95 -30.13
N VAL A 310 -2.74 6.53 -29.55
CA VAL A 310 -4.12 6.17 -29.87
C VAL A 310 -4.56 7.00 -31.07
N ARG A 311 -4.61 6.38 -32.26
CA ARG A 311 -5.38 6.92 -33.39
C ARG A 311 -6.52 5.96 -33.71
N LEU A 312 -7.75 6.45 -33.56
CA LEU A 312 -8.96 5.77 -34.05
C LEU A 312 -8.98 5.90 -35.58
N PHE A 313 -8.82 4.79 -36.31
CA PHE A 313 -9.24 4.76 -37.72
C PHE A 313 -10.69 4.27 -37.77
N LYS A 314 -11.62 5.16 -38.14
CA LYS A 314 -12.91 4.76 -38.69
C LYS A 314 -12.64 4.19 -40.08
N THR A 315 -12.64 2.87 -40.24
CA THR A 315 -12.77 2.29 -41.58
C THR A 315 -14.22 2.35 -42.00
N ALA A 316 -14.46 3.09 -43.08
CA ALA A 316 -15.73 3.22 -43.75
C ALA A 316 -16.22 1.87 -44.29
N THR A 317 -17.53 1.69 -44.22
CA THR A 317 -18.33 0.77 -45.01
C THR A 317 -18.03 0.89 -46.50
N PHE A 318 -17.77 -0.23 -47.17
CA PHE A 318 -18.41 -0.68 -48.41
C PHE A 318 -18.36 -2.21 -48.46
#